data_AF-A0A0K0DUT9-F1
#
_entry.id   AF-A0A0K0DUT9-F1
#
_cell.length_a   1.000
_cell.length_b   1.000
_cell.length_c   1.000
_cell.angle_alpha   90.00
_cell.angle_beta   90.00
_cell.angle_gamma   90.00
#
_symmetry.space_group_name_H-M   'P 1'
#
loop_
_entity.id
_entity.type
_entity.pdbx_description
1 polymer ?
#
loop_
_entity_poly.entity_id
_entity_poly.type
_entity_poly.pdbx_seq_one_letter_code
_entity_poly.pdbx_strand_id
1 'polypeptide(L)'
;MEVCFFCSCNSTSMNKCPRCGKNFCSLKCYKCQKHFCSEQFYKEWINLHNNKKDNPPILPFEEYMKYQDDNVEKVDMPINVDEGEENNFDSDDDDLTYLDDVVKDTTKDFNNLSMTDIDAKLTSNGLNVIEGDDERSMNNLYSKLTPEEQKAFNLLFEEYQMSLSGVSKSCFKK
;
A
#
# COMPACT_ATOMS: atom_id res chain seq x y z
N MET A 1 -16.60 -28.22 -29.84
CA MET A 1 -16.14 -26.83 -29.64
C MET A 1 -16.84 -26.31 -28.41
N GLU A 2 -16.10 -26.00 -27.36
CA GLU A 2 -16.68 -25.30 -26.22
C GLU A 2 -16.92 -23.85 -26.68
N VAL A 3 -18.14 -23.33 -26.46
CA VAL A 3 -18.54 -21.94 -26.73
C VAL A 3 -18.68 -21.20 -25.41
N CYS A 4 -18.25 -19.95 -25.34
CA CYS A 4 -18.48 -19.14 -24.15
C CYS A 4 -19.99 -18.88 -24.03
N PHE A 5 -20.59 -19.22 -22.89
CA PHE A 5 -22.03 -19.08 -22.67
C PHE A 5 -22.51 -17.62 -22.72
N PHE A 6 -21.60 -16.65 -22.54
CA PHE A 6 -21.96 -15.22 -22.40
C PHE A 6 -21.75 -14.41 -23.68
N CYS A 7 -20.67 -14.66 -24.44
CA CYS A 7 -20.39 -13.98 -25.72
C CYS A 7 -20.68 -14.86 -26.94
N SER A 8 -20.97 -16.15 -26.77
CA SER A 8 -21.05 -17.17 -27.83
C SER A 8 -19.81 -17.25 -28.73
N CYS A 9 -18.68 -16.72 -28.26
CA CYS A 9 -17.43 -16.68 -29.00
C CYS A 9 -16.63 -17.96 -28.80
N ASN A 10 -16.02 -18.47 -29.88
CA ASN A 10 -15.10 -19.59 -29.85
C ASN A 10 -13.69 -19.07 -29.50
N SER A 11 -13.34 -19.13 -28.22
CA SER A 11 -11.99 -18.85 -27.74
C SER A 11 -11.24 -20.15 -27.45
N THR A 12 -9.93 -20.18 -27.70
CA THR A 12 -9.05 -21.30 -27.35
C THR A 12 -8.87 -21.46 -25.84
N SER A 13 -9.03 -20.40 -25.07
CA SER A 13 -8.96 -20.40 -23.60
C SER A 13 -10.36 -20.27 -22.98
N MET A 14 -11.06 -21.41 -22.82
CA MET A 14 -12.30 -21.45 -22.06
C MET A 14 -12.07 -21.94 -20.65
N ASN A 15 -12.56 -21.16 -19.69
CA ASN A 15 -12.56 -21.51 -18.29
C ASN A 15 -13.98 -21.90 -17.87
N LYS A 16 -14.12 -22.85 -16.94
CA LYS A 16 -15.42 -23.27 -16.40
C LYS A 16 -15.65 -22.59 -15.06
N CYS A 17 -16.83 -22.01 -14.85
CA CYS A 17 -17.18 -21.47 -13.54
C CYS A 17 -17.32 -22.64 -12.54
N PRO A 18 -16.61 -22.63 -11.39
CA PRO A 18 -16.68 -23.71 -10.42
C PRO A 18 -18.05 -23.86 -9.73
N ARG A 19 -18.90 -22.82 -9.78
CA ARG A 19 -20.25 -22.85 -9.17
C ARG A 19 -21.34 -23.31 -10.14
N CYS A 20 -21.39 -22.74 -11.36
CA CYS A 20 -22.46 -23.05 -12.32
C CYS A 20 -22.03 -23.96 -13.47
N GLY A 21 -20.75 -24.33 -13.56
CA GLY A 21 -20.22 -25.17 -14.63
C GLY A 21 -20.22 -24.53 -16.03
N LYS A 22 -20.64 -23.27 -16.17
CA LYS A 22 -20.71 -22.59 -17.47
C LYS A 22 -19.34 -22.15 -17.96
N ASN A 23 -19.11 -22.29 -19.26
CA ASN A 23 -17.86 -21.93 -19.91
C ASN A 23 -17.81 -20.43 -20.22
N PHE A 24 -16.69 -19.78 -19.94
CA PHE A 24 -16.45 -18.37 -20.25
C PHE A 24 -15.04 -18.15 -20.84
N CYS A 25 -14.93 -17.20 -21.77
CA CYS A 25 -13.68 -16.91 -22.48
C CYS A 25 -12.72 -15.97 -21.73
N SER A 26 -13.24 -15.14 -20.82
CA SER A 26 -12.44 -14.12 -20.12
C SER A 26 -13.12 -13.66 -18.84
N LEU A 27 -12.37 -12.98 -17.97
CA LEU A 27 -12.90 -12.34 -16.76
C LEU A 27 -14.04 -11.35 -17.07
N LYS A 28 -14.07 -10.73 -18.26
CA LYS A 28 -15.17 -9.86 -18.68
C LYS A 28 -16.48 -10.65 -18.83
N CYS A 29 -16.42 -11.86 -19.37
CA CYS A 29 -17.59 -12.75 -19.45
C CYS A 29 -17.95 -13.34 -18.08
N TYR A 30 -16.96 -13.61 -17.23
CA TYR A 30 -17.18 -14.05 -15.86
C TYR A 30 -17.89 -12.99 -15.00
N LYS A 31 -17.54 -11.70 -15.16
CA LYS A 31 -18.16 -10.57 -14.44
C LYS A 31 -19.36 -9.95 -15.17
N CYS A 32 -19.82 -10.55 -16.26
CA CYS A 32 -20.96 -10.02 -17.01
C CYS A 32 -22.23 -10.10 -16.15
N GLN A 33 -23.14 -9.12 -16.25
CA GLN A 33 -24.43 -9.13 -15.54
C GLN A 33 -25.26 -10.41 -15.80
N LYS A 34 -25.05 -11.07 -16.95
CA LYS A 34 -25.69 -12.37 -17.27
C LYS A 34 -25.14 -13.55 -16.44
N HIS A 35 -24.00 -13.39 -15.77
CA HIS A 35 -23.40 -14.38 -14.90
C HIS A 35 -23.63 -14.03 -13.42
N PHE A 36 -24.77 -14.47 -12.89
CA PHE A 36 -25.21 -14.14 -11.53
C PHE A 36 -24.43 -14.83 -10.40
N CYS A 37 -23.49 -15.74 -10.71
CA CYS A 37 -22.78 -16.52 -9.70
C CYS A 37 -21.65 -15.77 -8.98
N SER A 38 -21.03 -14.78 -9.61
CA SER A 38 -19.86 -14.10 -9.01
C SER A 38 -20.25 -13.14 -7.87
N GLU A 39 -21.38 -12.45 -7.97
CA GLU A 39 -21.80 -11.48 -6.95
C GLU A 39 -22.49 -12.13 -5.75
N GLN A 40 -23.31 -13.17 -5.97
CA GLN A 40 -23.95 -13.88 -4.86
C GLN A 40 -22.92 -14.58 -3.98
N PHE A 41 -21.86 -15.14 -4.55
CA PHE A 41 -20.79 -15.77 -3.76
C PHE A 41 -20.16 -14.77 -2.78
N TYR A 42 -19.80 -13.58 -3.25
CA TYR A 42 -19.20 -12.57 -2.38
C TYR A 42 -20.18 -12.07 -1.32
N LYS A 43 -21.46 -11.86 -1.68
CA LYS A 43 -22.51 -11.46 -0.73
C LYS A 43 -22.77 -12.52 0.34
N GLU A 44 -22.89 -13.78 -0.05
CA GLU A 44 -23.06 -14.91 0.87
C GLU A 44 -21.84 -15.07 1.78
N TRP A 45 -20.63 -14.90 1.24
CA TRP A 45 -19.40 -14.98 2.01
C TRP A 45 -19.28 -13.84 3.02
N ILE A 46 -19.56 -12.59 2.62
CA ILE A 46 -19.64 -11.45 3.54
C ILE A 46 -20.68 -11.71 4.62
N ASN A 47 -21.89 -12.14 4.26
CA ASN A 47 -22.94 -12.40 5.24
C ASN A 47 -22.53 -13.52 6.21
N LEU A 48 -21.88 -14.59 5.72
CA LEU A 48 -21.43 -15.69 6.56
C LEU A 48 -20.32 -15.27 7.54
N HIS A 49 -19.41 -14.38 7.12
CA HIS A 49 -18.32 -13.89 7.94
C HIS A 49 -18.73 -12.74 8.87
N ASN A 50 -19.71 -11.92 8.47
CA ASN A 50 -20.27 -10.86 9.31
C ASN A 50 -21.25 -11.40 10.35
N ASN A 51 -21.95 -12.51 10.09
CA ASN A 51 -22.91 -13.11 11.03
C ASN A 51 -22.24 -13.96 12.14
N LYS A 52 -20.93 -14.18 12.10
CA LYS A 52 -20.21 -15.05 13.05
C LYS A 52 -19.42 -14.32 14.13
N LYS A 53 -19.57 -13.00 14.24
CA LYS A 53 -19.12 -12.24 15.40
C LYS A 53 -20.18 -11.20 15.71
N ASP A 54 -20.43 -10.99 17.00
CA ASP A 54 -21.03 -9.79 17.57
C ASP A 54 -20.23 -8.58 17.08
N ASN A 55 -20.45 -8.19 15.82
CA ASN A 55 -19.89 -6.97 15.30
C ASN A 55 -20.68 -5.85 15.96
N PRO A 56 -20.02 -4.96 16.73
CA PRO A 56 -20.71 -3.83 17.31
C PRO A 56 -21.42 -3.08 16.17
N PRO A 57 -22.62 -2.54 16.42
CA PRO A 57 -23.35 -1.79 15.42
C PRO A 57 -22.41 -0.76 14.80
N ILE A 58 -22.40 -0.66 13.46
CA ILE A 58 -21.65 0.37 12.75
C ILE A 58 -22.29 1.70 13.13
N LEU A 59 -21.71 2.36 14.13
CA LEU A 59 -22.16 3.62 14.69
C LEU A 59 -21.20 4.74 14.25
N PRO A 60 -21.70 5.97 14.09
CA PRO A 60 -20.85 7.16 14.06
C PRO A 60 -19.90 7.18 15.26
N PHE A 61 -18.71 7.75 15.07
CA PHE A 61 -17.65 7.75 16.08
C PHE A 61 -18.12 8.25 17.46
N GLU A 62 -18.91 9.34 17.53
CA GLU A 62 -19.46 9.82 18.81
C GLU A 62 -20.38 8.82 19.52
N GLU A 63 -21.17 8.04 18.78
CA GLU A 63 -22.08 7.04 19.37
C GLU A 63 -21.33 5.78 19.81
N TYR A 64 -20.27 5.41 19.09
CA TYR A 64 -19.40 4.30 19.47
C TYR A 64 -18.67 4.56 20.80
N MET A 65 -18.16 5.79 21.00
CA MET A 65 -17.51 6.17 22.27
C MET A 65 -18.47 6.08 23.46
N LYS A 66 -19.72 6.51 23.30
CA LYS A 66 -20.74 6.36 24.37
C LYS A 66 -21.13 4.91 24.62
N TYR A 67 -21.23 4.10 23.56
CA TYR A 67 -21.60 2.69 23.70
C TYR A 67 -20.54 1.88 24.46
N GLN A 68 -19.26 2.21 24.32
CA GLN A 68 -18.20 1.62 25.13
C GLN A 68 -18.25 2.07 26.59
N ASP A 69 -18.51 3.36 26.86
CA ASP A 69 -18.59 3.88 28.23
C ASP A 69 -19.71 3.21 29.05
N ASP A 70 -20.85 2.88 28.39
CA ASP A 70 -21.99 2.21 29.03
C ASP A 70 -21.85 0.68 29.18
N ASN A 71 -20.98 0.01 28.40
CA ASN A 71 -20.88 -1.47 28.37
C ASN A 71 -19.54 -2.04 28.87
N VAL A 72 -18.58 -1.20 29.23
CA VAL A 72 -17.35 -1.68 29.88
C VAL A 72 -17.67 -1.95 31.35
N GLU A 73 -17.75 -3.23 31.73
CA GLU A 73 -17.56 -3.65 33.12
C GLU A 73 -16.33 -2.90 33.64
N LYS A 74 -16.49 -2.12 34.71
CA LYS A 74 -15.41 -1.37 35.34
C LYS A 74 -14.25 -2.30 35.62
N VAL A 75 -13.30 -2.35 34.70
CA VAL A 75 -12.03 -2.99 34.91
C VAL A 75 -11.35 -2.09 35.93
N ASP A 76 -11.17 -2.57 37.15
CA ASP A 76 -10.40 -1.87 38.17
C ASP A 76 -9.00 -1.66 37.57
N MET A 77 -8.78 -0.49 36.94
CA MET A 77 -7.45 -0.03 36.62
C MET A 77 -6.70 0.00 37.94
N PRO A 78 -5.54 -0.66 38.07
CA PRO A 78 -4.73 -0.50 39.26
C PRO A 78 -4.35 0.98 39.35
N ILE A 79 -5.00 1.69 40.27
CA ILE A 79 -4.63 3.05 40.69
C ILE A 79 -3.32 2.91 41.47
N ASN A 80 -2.24 2.80 40.71
CA ASN A 80 -0.86 3.06 41.12
C ASN A 80 -0.02 3.16 39.85
N VAL A 81 -0.36 4.14 39.02
CA VAL A 81 0.64 4.71 38.12
C VAL A 81 1.26 5.83 38.96
N ASP A 82 2.44 5.52 39.51
CA ASP A 82 3.29 6.51 40.16
C ASP A 82 3.43 7.71 39.21
N GLU A 83 3.22 8.93 39.71
CA GLU A 83 3.31 10.19 38.95
C GLU A 83 4.77 10.51 38.51
N GLY A 84 5.59 9.49 38.29
CA GLY A 84 7.00 9.55 37.90
C GLY A 84 7.33 8.99 36.51
N GLU A 85 6.36 8.44 35.77
CA GLU A 85 6.60 7.81 34.44
C GLU A 85 6.07 8.63 33.25
N GLU A 86 6.27 9.95 33.25
CA GLU A 86 5.97 10.80 32.07
C GLU A 86 6.97 10.62 30.89
N ASN A 87 7.95 9.72 30.97
CA ASN A 87 9.06 9.66 29.99
C ASN A 87 9.38 8.27 29.41
N ASN A 88 8.48 7.28 29.46
CA ASN A 88 8.85 5.91 29.07
C ASN A 88 7.94 5.23 28.04
N PHE A 89 7.39 5.99 27.10
CA PHE A 89 6.58 5.43 26.01
C PHE A 89 7.35 5.18 24.70
N ASP A 90 8.67 5.44 24.65
CA ASP A 90 9.46 5.30 23.41
C ASP A 90 10.94 4.92 23.60
N SER A 91 11.30 4.22 24.68
CA SER A 91 12.69 3.81 24.94
C SER A 91 13.24 2.75 23.97
N ASP A 92 12.43 2.23 23.05
CA ASP A 92 12.84 1.20 22.08
C ASP A 92 13.38 1.83 20.78
N ASP A 93 13.15 3.14 20.54
CA ASP A 93 13.66 3.88 19.36
C ASP A 93 15.03 4.56 19.61
N ASP A 94 15.58 4.49 20.83
CA ASP A 94 16.88 5.10 21.15
C ASP A 94 18.07 4.33 20.52
N ASP A 95 17.90 3.03 20.24
CA ASP A 95 18.94 2.24 19.58
C ASP A 95 18.82 2.29 18.06
N LEU A 96 19.35 3.37 17.47
CA LEU A 96 19.36 3.57 16.01
C LEU A 96 20.31 2.64 15.25
N THR A 97 21.00 1.68 15.92
CA THR A 97 21.94 0.78 15.23
C THR A 97 21.27 -0.10 14.16
N TYR A 98 19.97 -0.42 14.33
CA TYR A 98 19.22 -1.17 13.32
C TYR A 98 19.10 -0.44 11.99
N LEU A 99 19.18 0.90 11.97
CA LEU A 99 19.10 1.67 10.73
C LEU A 99 20.26 1.35 9.79
N ASP A 100 21.45 1.07 10.33
CA ASP A 100 22.61 0.71 9.53
C ASP A 100 22.39 -0.65 8.85
N ASP A 101 21.79 -1.61 9.57
CA ASP A 101 21.40 -2.92 9.02
C ASP A 101 20.29 -2.78 7.95
N VAL A 102 19.28 -1.94 8.19
CA VAL A 102 18.22 -1.66 7.21
C VAL A 102 18.81 -1.05 5.94
N VAL A 103 19.69 -0.06 6.06
CA VAL A 103 20.37 0.55 4.90
C VAL A 103 21.15 -0.51 4.14
N LYS A 104 21.89 -1.36 4.85
CA LYS A 104 22.73 -2.40 4.24
C LYS A 104 21.91 -3.44 3.49
N ASP A 105 20.83 -3.93 4.10
CA ASP A 105 19.93 -4.90 3.48
C ASP A 105 19.21 -4.29 2.28
N THR A 106 18.69 -3.07 2.41
CA THR A 106 18.01 -2.37 1.31
C THR A 106 18.95 -2.12 0.14
N THR A 107 20.20 -1.75 0.41
CA THR A 107 21.23 -1.54 -0.63
C THR A 107 21.60 -2.86 -1.31
N LYS A 108 21.65 -3.96 -0.56
CA LYS A 108 21.95 -5.29 -1.09
C LYS A 108 20.82 -5.79 -1.99
N ASP A 109 19.57 -5.61 -1.56
CA ASP A 109 18.39 -5.93 -2.37
C ASP A 109 18.36 -5.09 -3.64
N PHE A 110 18.61 -3.78 -3.55
CA PHE A 110 18.68 -2.90 -4.71
C PHE A 110 19.73 -3.36 -5.72
N ASN A 111 20.94 -3.72 -5.27
CA ASN A 111 22.01 -4.19 -6.15
C ASN A 111 21.74 -5.55 -6.80
N ASN A 112 20.88 -6.37 -6.20
CA ASN A 112 20.52 -7.68 -6.74
C ASN A 112 19.35 -7.62 -7.75
N LEU A 113 18.61 -6.51 -7.78
CA LEU A 113 17.47 -6.34 -8.68
C LEU A 113 17.95 -5.78 -10.03
N SER A 114 17.34 -6.27 -11.12
CA SER A 114 17.53 -5.64 -12.43
C SER A 114 16.72 -4.34 -12.53
N MET A 115 17.11 -3.42 -13.43
CA MET A 115 16.33 -2.20 -13.68
C MET A 115 14.86 -2.52 -14.01
N THR A 116 14.61 -3.60 -14.74
CA THR A 116 13.25 -4.03 -15.08
C THR A 116 12.45 -4.48 -13.85
N ASP A 117 13.09 -5.13 -12.88
CA ASP A 117 12.44 -5.53 -11.63
C ASP A 117 12.17 -4.31 -10.74
N ILE A 118 13.09 -3.33 -10.74
CA ILE A 118 12.92 -2.06 -10.04
C ILE A 118 11.71 -1.32 -10.62
N ASP A 119 11.61 -1.20 -11.95
CA ASP A 119 10.50 -0.54 -12.62
C ASP A 119 9.16 -1.24 -12.34
N ALA A 120 9.13 -2.57 -12.36
CA ALA A 120 7.95 -3.34 -12.00
C ALA A 120 7.52 -3.07 -10.54
N LYS A 121 8.49 -2.99 -9.62
CA LYS A 121 8.23 -2.72 -8.20
C LYS A 121 7.75 -1.29 -7.97
N LEU A 122 8.35 -0.31 -8.63
CA LEU A 122 7.90 1.09 -8.62
C LEU A 122 6.47 1.21 -9.15
N THR A 123 6.18 0.57 -10.29
CA THR A 123 4.82 0.51 -10.87
C THR A 123 3.83 -0.13 -9.90
N SER A 124 4.23 -1.22 -9.23
CA SER A 124 3.37 -1.90 -8.24
C SER A 124 3.05 -1.02 -7.03
N ASN A 125 4.01 -0.17 -6.62
CA ASN A 125 3.86 0.80 -5.54
C ASN A 125 3.14 2.08 -5.98
N GLY A 126 2.65 2.14 -7.23
CA GLY A 126 1.96 3.31 -7.77
C GLY A 126 2.88 4.47 -8.17
N LEU A 127 4.20 4.26 -8.14
CA LEU A 127 5.19 5.15 -8.74
C LEU A 127 5.26 4.82 -10.24
N ASN A 128 4.20 5.19 -10.95
CA ASN A 128 4.11 4.94 -12.37
C ASN A 128 4.99 5.95 -13.13
N VAL A 129 6.19 5.52 -13.51
CA VAL A 129 6.93 6.12 -14.62
C VAL A 129 6.30 5.55 -15.89
N ILE A 130 5.13 6.07 -16.28
CA ILE A 130 4.58 5.76 -17.61
C ILE A 130 5.47 6.51 -18.59
N GLU A 131 6.17 5.77 -19.45
CA GLU A 131 7.02 6.32 -20.52
C GLU A 131 6.30 7.50 -21.21
N GLY A 132 6.80 8.73 -20.99
CA GLY A 132 6.37 9.93 -21.71
C GLY A 132 5.69 11.03 -20.88
N ASP A 133 5.51 10.89 -19.57
CA ASP A 133 5.00 11.98 -18.69
C ASP A 133 5.88 12.19 -17.43
N ASP A 134 7.18 11.93 -17.58
CA ASP A 134 8.18 11.88 -16.51
C ASP A 134 8.19 13.17 -15.68
N GLU A 135 8.14 14.34 -16.35
CA GLU A 135 8.10 15.64 -15.68
C GLU A 135 6.82 15.82 -14.85
N ARG A 136 5.67 15.38 -15.36
CA ARG A 136 4.41 15.57 -14.66
C ARG A 136 4.30 14.63 -13.47
N SER A 137 4.78 13.39 -13.60
CA SER A 137 4.85 12.43 -12.50
C SER A 137 5.81 12.92 -11.40
N MET A 138 7.00 13.42 -11.78
CA MET A 138 7.97 14.02 -10.87
C MET A 138 7.43 15.26 -10.15
N ASN A 139 6.78 16.18 -10.87
CA ASN A 139 6.16 17.36 -10.27
C ASN A 139 5.04 16.99 -9.30
N ASN A 140 4.27 15.94 -9.61
CA ASN A 140 3.21 15.45 -8.73
C ASN A 140 3.78 14.87 -7.44
N LEU A 141 4.89 14.12 -7.52
CA LEU A 141 5.61 13.63 -6.34
C LEU A 141 6.19 14.77 -5.51
N TYR A 142 6.83 15.73 -6.18
CA TYR A 142 7.40 16.90 -5.51
C TYR A 142 6.33 17.74 -4.79
N SER A 143 5.15 17.90 -5.39
CA SER A 143 4.03 18.63 -4.76
C SER A 143 3.43 17.95 -3.52
N LYS A 144 3.72 16.67 -3.30
CA LYS A 144 3.25 15.93 -2.11
C LYS A 144 4.16 16.10 -0.90
N LEU A 145 5.40 16.55 -1.11
CA LEU A 145 6.34 16.83 -0.02
C LEU A 145 5.92 18.10 0.73
N THR A 146 6.22 18.13 2.03
CA THR A 146 6.08 19.32 2.85
C THR A 146 7.03 20.43 2.37
N PRO A 147 6.75 21.72 2.67
CA PRO A 147 7.64 22.81 2.26
C PRO A 147 9.06 22.68 2.84
N GLU A 148 9.22 22.04 3.99
CA GLU A 148 10.53 21.76 4.60
C GLU A 148 11.29 20.69 3.82
N GLU A 149 10.62 19.58 3.48
CA GLU A 149 11.19 18.51 2.67
C GLU A 149 11.53 18.97 1.25
N GLN A 150 10.67 19.78 0.63
CA GLN A 150 10.94 20.39 -0.68
C GLN A 150 12.22 21.22 -0.67
N LYS A 151 12.44 22.00 0.41
CA LYS A 151 13.63 22.82 0.55
C LYS A 151 14.89 21.98 0.74
N ALA A 152 14.80 20.91 1.55
CA ALA A 152 15.87 19.94 1.72
C ALA A 152 16.19 19.22 0.40
N PHE A 153 15.17 18.81 -0.34
CA PHE A 153 15.31 18.18 -1.65
C PHE A 153 16.04 19.08 -2.65
N ASN A 154 15.68 20.37 -2.72
CA ASN A 154 16.34 21.32 -3.63
C ASN A 154 17.82 21.51 -3.28
N LEU A 155 18.17 21.58 -1.99
CA LEU A 155 19.57 21.66 -1.56
C LEU A 155 20.36 20.43 -2.00
N LEU A 156 19.81 19.23 -1.76
CA LEU A 156 20.40 17.97 -2.20
C LEU A 156 20.54 17.89 -3.72
N PHE A 157 19.52 18.36 -4.46
CA PHE A 157 19.53 18.37 -5.91
C PHE A 157 20.61 19.33 -6.46
N GLU A 158 20.75 20.53 -5.87
CA GLU A 158 21.82 21.46 -6.23
C GLU A 158 23.21 20.87 -5.96
N GLU A 159 23.41 20.26 -4.79
CA GLU A 159 24.68 19.59 -4.45
C GLU A 159 24.99 18.45 -5.43
N TYR A 160 23.99 17.65 -5.78
CA TYR A 160 24.12 16.58 -6.76
C TYR A 160 24.50 17.13 -8.15
N GLN A 161 23.84 18.19 -8.61
CA GLN A 161 24.17 18.87 -9.88
C GLN A 161 25.59 19.47 -9.87
N MET A 162 26.03 20.05 -8.75
CA MET A 162 27.40 20.53 -8.58
C MET A 162 28.42 19.39 -8.64
N SER A 163 28.08 18.20 -8.13
CA SER A 163 28.94 17.02 -8.18
C SER A 163 29.08 16.47 -9.61
N LEU A 164 27.97 16.41 -10.36
CA LEU A 164 27.91 15.93 -11.74
C LEU A 164 28.62 16.87 -12.72
N SER A 165 28.41 18.18 -12.57
CA SER A 165 29.04 19.20 -13.41
C SER A 165 30.56 19.30 -13.19
N GLY A 166 31.09 18.65 -12.15
CA GLY A 166 32.51 18.65 -11.83
C GLY A 166 33.05 20.02 -11.42
N VAL A 167 32.18 21.03 -11.26
CA VAL A 167 32.57 22.41 -10.91
C VAL A 167 33.26 22.46 -9.54
N SER A 168 32.90 21.53 -8.64
CA SER A 168 33.56 21.35 -7.34
C SER A 168 34.94 20.67 -7.43
N LYS A 169 35.22 19.93 -8.50
CA LYS A 169 36.53 19.35 -8.82
C LYS A 169 37.35 20.39 -9.59
N SER A 170 37.69 21.48 -8.91
CA SER A 170 38.61 22.47 -9.45
C SER A 170 39.97 21.82 -9.73
N CYS A 171 40.45 21.95 -10.97
CA CYS A 171 41.80 21.59 -11.41
C CYS A 171 42.91 22.39 -10.69
N PHE A 172 42.53 23.35 -9.85
CA PHE A 172 43.43 24.23 -9.09
C PHE A 172 43.51 23.88 -7.60
N LYS A 173 42.87 22.80 -7.13
CA LYS A 173 43.22 22.26 -5.81
C LYS A 173 44.57 21.54 -5.94
N LYS A 174 45.57 22.18 -5.33
CA LYS A 174 47.01 21.85 -5.25
C LYS A 174 47.31 20.36 -5.16
#